data_AF-A0A6A6YFX6-F1
#
_entry.id   AF-A0A6A6YFX6-F1
#
_cell.length_a   1.000
_cell.length_b   1.000
_cell.length_c   1.000
_cell.angle_alpha   90.00
_cell.angle_beta   90.00
_cell.angle_gamma   90.00
#
_symmetry.space_group_name_H-M   'P 1'
#
loop_
_entity.id
_entity.type
_entity.pdbx_description
1 polymer ?
#
loop_
_entity_poly.entity_id
_entity_poly.type
_entity_poly.pdbx_seq_one_letter_code
_entity_poly.pdbx_strand_id
1 'polypeptide(L)'
;MAFLGAVTLLNSDFDLAARKLVEADDEITRRINPMKIPGYRMLDNNSVRFQFPAGLFGPERVVLLRSTYIGLSPPNNLSSMQRFHCHEIFYYPNNVYYPNNVYYPNNALLLESFIRTLLQDSPGFWRDLLEAWSISYIYGILMVEDTVLNSCERDSIRLWFNEKIRRGKSGLDRTTVSKRVGKGQTLTK
;
A
#
# COMPACT_ATOMS: atom_id res chain seq x y z
N MET A 1 -16.11 -4.12 -1.29
CA MET A 1 -15.20 -2.97 -1.12
C MET A 1 -13.81 -3.39 -1.56
N ALA A 2 -13.57 -3.41 -2.87
CA ALA A 2 -12.28 -3.79 -3.44
C ALA A 2 -11.53 -2.50 -3.79
N PHE A 3 -10.47 -2.21 -3.05
CA PHE A 3 -9.40 -1.32 -3.51
C PHE A 3 -8.11 -2.12 -3.39
N LEU A 4 -7.94 -3.06 -4.32
CA LEU A 4 -6.65 -3.68 -4.57
C LEU A 4 -6.03 -2.89 -5.73
N GLY A 5 -5.62 -1.65 -5.44
CA GLY A 5 -4.89 -0.84 -6.41
C GLY A 5 -3.49 -1.43 -6.57
N ALA A 6 -3.21 -2.03 -7.73
CA ALA A 6 -1.89 -2.50 -8.08
C ALA A 6 -0.88 -1.34 -7.96
N VAL A 7 -0.04 -1.36 -6.93
CA VAL A 7 1.13 -0.49 -6.82
C VAL A 7 2.21 -1.10 -7.70
N THR A 8 2.19 -0.76 -8.99
CA THR A 8 3.28 -1.13 -9.89
C THR A 8 4.44 -0.15 -9.70
N LEU A 9 5.58 -0.64 -9.21
CA LEU A 9 6.81 0.13 -9.13
C LEU A 9 7.39 0.28 -10.53
N LEU A 10 7.32 1.50 -11.09
CA LEU A 10 7.91 1.81 -12.39
C LEU A 10 9.36 2.33 -12.23
N ASN A 11 10.26 1.76 -13.04
CA ASN A 11 11.64 2.24 -13.21
C ASN A 11 11.69 3.61 -13.91
N SER A 12 12.81 4.32 -13.76
CA SER A 12 13.05 5.67 -14.31
C SER A 12 12.81 5.80 -15.82
N ASP A 13 13.03 4.74 -16.59
CA ASP A 13 12.86 4.76 -18.05
C ASP A 13 11.38 4.65 -18.47
N PHE A 14 10.53 4.08 -17.62
CA PHE A 14 9.07 4.07 -17.82
C PHE A 14 8.41 5.39 -17.43
N ASP A 15 9.07 6.23 -16.62
CA ASP A 15 8.59 7.60 -16.30
C ASP A 15 8.54 8.46 -17.57
N LEU A 16 9.46 8.23 -18.52
CA LEU A 16 9.46 8.90 -19.82
C LEU A 16 8.31 8.41 -20.73
N ALA A 17 7.98 7.12 -20.69
CA ALA A 17 6.86 6.54 -21.43
C ALA A 17 5.51 6.97 -20.85
N ALA A 18 5.39 7.03 -19.52
CA ALA A 18 4.20 7.55 -18.83
C ALA A 18 4.00 9.04 -19.14
N ARG A 19 5.07 9.85 -19.21
CA ARG A 19 4.99 11.25 -19.65
C ARG A 19 4.50 11.41 -21.08
N LYS A 20 4.93 10.54 -22.00
CA LYS A 20 4.47 10.55 -23.41
C LYS A 20 3.00 10.17 -23.58
N LEU A 21 2.45 9.33 -22.70
CA LEU A 21 1.03 8.98 -22.70
C LEU A 21 0.13 10.09 -22.13
N VAL A 22 0.68 11.04 -21.38
CA VAL A 22 -0.06 12.17 -20.78
C VAL A 22 -0.28 13.31 -21.79
N GLU A 23 0.48 13.38 -22.89
CA GLU A 23 0.38 14.46 -23.89
C GLU A 23 -0.79 14.30 -24.87
N ALA A 24 -1.57 13.22 -24.78
CA ALA A 24 -2.75 13.00 -25.62
C ALA A 24 -4.02 12.90 -24.75
N ASP A 25 -4.60 14.05 -24.37
CA ASP A 25 -6.05 14.35 -24.40
C ASP A 25 -6.38 15.59 -23.53
N ASP A 26 -6.51 16.75 -24.18
CA ASP A 26 -6.55 18.09 -23.56
C ASP A 26 -7.95 18.63 -23.22
N GLU A 27 -9.03 17.85 -23.43
CA GLU A 27 -10.40 18.30 -23.14
C GLU A 27 -10.98 17.73 -21.82
N ILE A 28 -10.72 16.45 -21.52
CA ILE A 28 -11.22 15.79 -20.30
C ILE A 28 -10.50 16.31 -19.05
N THR A 29 -9.21 16.60 -19.17
CA THR A 29 -8.35 17.13 -18.09
C THR A 29 -8.80 18.51 -17.60
N ARG A 30 -9.45 19.32 -18.45
CA ARG A 30 -9.99 20.65 -18.08
C ARG A 30 -11.32 20.58 -17.32
N ARG A 31 -12.14 19.54 -17.52
CA ARG A 31 -13.44 19.39 -16.83
C ARG A 31 -13.28 18.85 -15.40
N ILE A 32 -12.19 18.13 -15.14
CA ILE A 32 -11.78 17.71 -13.80
C ILE A 32 -10.89 18.83 -13.24
N ASN A 33 -11.46 19.99 -12.94
CA ASN A 33 -10.76 20.96 -12.10
C ASN A 33 -10.49 20.22 -10.77
N PRO A 34 -9.23 19.85 -10.44
CA PRO A 34 -9.00 19.10 -9.22
C PRO A 34 -9.32 20.09 -8.12
N MET A 35 -10.44 19.87 -7.44
CA MET A 35 -10.71 20.52 -6.18
C MET A 35 -9.48 20.22 -5.33
N LYS A 36 -8.58 21.20 -5.19
CA LYS A 36 -7.35 21.04 -4.41
C LYS A 36 -7.77 20.98 -2.96
N ILE A 37 -8.25 19.80 -2.54
CA ILE A 37 -8.56 19.53 -1.15
C ILE A 37 -7.21 19.57 -0.44
N PRO A 38 -6.96 20.53 0.46
CA PRO A 38 -5.63 20.75 1.02
C PRO A 38 -5.00 19.49 1.61
N GLY A 39 -5.82 18.61 2.19
CA GLY A 39 -5.40 17.34 2.79
C GLY A 39 -4.95 16.24 1.82
N TYR A 40 -4.99 16.45 0.49
CA TYR A 40 -4.52 15.49 -0.53
C TYR A 40 -3.38 16.04 -1.39
N ARG A 41 -2.91 17.26 -1.14
CA ARG A 41 -1.94 17.95 -2.00
C ARG A 41 -0.66 17.14 -2.25
N MET A 42 -0.11 16.51 -1.21
CA MET A 42 1.12 15.71 -1.33
C MET A 42 0.89 14.43 -2.13
N LEU A 43 -0.28 13.78 -1.97
CA LEU A 43 -0.69 12.65 -2.79
C LEU A 43 -0.85 13.07 -4.27
N ASP A 44 -1.53 14.19 -4.53
CA ASP A 44 -1.73 14.71 -5.87
C ASP A 44 -0.40 15.03 -6.57
N ASN A 45 0.53 15.67 -5.86
CA ASN A 45 1.84 16.02 -6.39
C ASN A 45 2.75 14.81 -6.68
N ASN A 46 2.46 13.66 -6.07
CA ASN A 46 3.27 12.44 -6.20
C ASN A 46 2.52 11.29 -6.86
N SER A 47 1.41 11.58 -7.54
CA SER A 47 0.62 10.58 -8.25
C SER A 47 0.42 10.93 -9.72
N VAL A 48 0.32 9.90 -10.55
CA VAL A 48 -0.15 9.98 -11.93
C VAL A 48 -1.42 9.14 -12.02
N ARG A 49 -2.46 9.70 -12.64
CA ARG A 49 -3.77 9.07 -12.77
C ARG A 49 -4.05 8.87 -14.25
N PHE A 50 -4.46 7.66 -14.61
CA PHE A 50 -4.82 7.35 -15.99
C PHE A 50 -5.88 6.25 -16.02
N GLN A 51 -6.51 6.10 -17.17
CA GLN A 51 -7.46 5.03 -17.43
C GLN A 51 -6.72 3.88 -18.09
N PHE A 52 -6.65 2.75 -17.41
CA PHE A 52 -6.13 1.52 -17.99
C PHE A 52 -7.26 0.81 -18.74
N PRO A 53 -7.05 0.42 -20.00
CA PRO A 53 -8.05 -0.32 -20.75
C PRO A 53 -8.11 -1.77 -20.23
N ALA A 54 -8.91 -2.01 -19.18
CA ALA A 54 -9.06 -3.32 -18.54
C ALA A 54 -9.98 -4.28 -19.33
N GLY A 55 -9.92 -4.20 -20.67
CA GLY A 55 -10.67 -5.07 -21.58
C GLY A 55 -12.18 -5.10 -21.29
N LEU A 56 -12.70 -6.30 -20.98
CA LEU A 56 -14.13 -6.63 -20.88
C LEU A 56 -14.89 -5.86 -19.79
N PHE A 57 -14.21 -5.27 -18.81
CA PHE A 57 -14.85 -4.60 -17.66
C PHE A 57 -14.89 -3.08 -17.79
N GLY A 58 -14.48 -2.54 -18.95
CA GLY A 58 -14.37 -1.11 -19.19
C GLY A 58 -13.06 -0.51 -18.66
N PRO A 59 -12.87 0.81 -18.82
CA PRO A 59 -11.66 1.49 -18.37
C PRO A 59 -11.57 1.49 -16.84
N GLU A 60 -10.45 1.02 -16.31
CA GLU A 60 -10.15 1.03 -14.89
C GLU A 60 -9.32 2.26 -14.53
N ARG A 61 -9.68 2.96 -13.45
CA ARG A 61 -8.91 4.12 -12.98
C ARG A 61 -7.73 3.63 -12.17
N VAL A 62 -6.53 3.83 -12.70
CA VAL A 62 -5.27 3.47 -12.05
C VAL A 62 -4.59 4.73 -11.52
N VAL A 63 -4.03 4.60 -10.32
CA VAL A 63 -3.20 5.64 -9.69
C VAL A 63 -1.82 5.05 -9.47
N LEU A 64 -0.82 5.66 -10.08
CA LEU A 64 0.58 5.34 -9.83
C LEU A 64 1.14 6.35 -8.84
N LEU A 65 1.86 5.84 -7.84
CA LEU A 65 2.56 6.66 -6.87
C LEU A 65 4.06 6.65 -7.18
N ARG A 66 4.71 7.81 -7.06
CA ARG A 66 6.16 7.89 -7.23
C ARG A 66 6.87 7.02 -6.21
N SER A 67 7.80 6.19 -6.70
CA SER A 67 8.66 5.34 -5.88
C SER A 67 9.36 6.12 -4.79
N THR A 68 9.83 7.35 -5.06
CA THR A 68 10.50 8.22 -4.08
C THR A 68 9.59 8.74 -2.98
N TYR A 69 8.29 8.87 -3.25
CA TYR A 69 7.31 9.38 -2.29
C TYR A 69 6.90 8.32 -1.29
N ILE A 70 6.56 7.12 -1.79
CA ILE A 70 6.26 5.97 -0.93
C ILE A 70 7.54 5.31 -0.40
N GLY A 71 8.67 5.61 -1.05
CA GLY A 71 10.04 5.11 -0.88
C GLY A 71 10.22 3.60 -1.13
N LEU A 72 9.37 3.02 -1.96
CA LEU A 72 9.54 1.66 -2.46
C LEU A 72 10.33 1.71 -3.75
N SER A 73 11.35 0.87 -3.86
CA SER A 73 12.11 0.67 -5.10
C SER A 73 12.11 -0.82 -5.44
N PRO A 74 12.19 -1.18 -6.73
CA PRO A 74 12.40 -2.57 -7.13
C PRO A 74 13.63 -3.16 -6.41
N PRO A 75 13.60 -4.46 -6.08
CA PRO A 75 14.73 -5.10 -5.44
C PRO A 75 15.97 -5.04 -6.34
N ASN A 76 17.10 -4.62 -5.76
CA ASN A 76 18.38 -4.45 -6.47
C ASN A 76 19.45 -5.47 -6.02
N ASN A 77 19.15 -6.28 -5.00
CA ASN A 77 20.02 -7.34 -4.48
C ASN A 77 19.21 -8.48 -3.85
N LEU A 78 19.84 -9.62 -3.58
CA LEU A 78 19.18 -10.81 -3.03
C LEU A 78 18.46 -10.55 -1.69
N SER A 79 19.06 -9.76 -0.80
CA SER A 79 18.45 -9.42 0.49
C SER A 79 17.18 -8.59 0.33
N SER A 80 17.18 -7.63 -0.60
CA SER A 80 15.98 -6.82 -0.92
C SER A 80 14.89 -7.66 -1.58
N MET A 81 15.27 -8.66 -2.40
CA MET A 81 14.34 -9.54 -3.09
C MET A 81 13.51 -10.39 -2.13
N GLN A 82 14.06 -10.76 -0.96
CA GLN A 82 13.33 -11.45 0.10
C GLN A 82 12.15 -10.64 0.67
N ARG A 83 12.14 -9.32 0.44
CA ARG A 83 11.07 -8.41 0.90
C ARG A 83 9.95 -8.25 -0.12
N PHE A 84 10.03 -8.94 -1.27
CA PHE A 84 9.03 -8.90 -2.34
C PHE A 84 8.55 -10.30 -2.71
N HIS A 85 7.29 -10.38 -3.13
CA HIS A 85 6.71 -11.53 -3.81
C HIS A 85 6.66 -11.22 -5.31
N CYS A 86 7.15 -12.16 -6.13
CA CYS A 86 6.99 -12.13 -7.58
C CYS A 86 6.06 -13.29 -7.94
N HIS A 87 5.06 -13.05 -8.79
CA HIS A 87 4.22 -14.15 -9.26
C HIS A 87 5.03 -15.03 -10.22
N GLU A 88 4.88 -16.35 -10.15
CA GLU A 88 5.58 -17.24 -11.06
C GLU A 88 5.06 -17.10 -12.50
N ILE A 89 5.94 -17.44 -13.44
CA ILE A 89 5.82 -17.23 -14.88
C ILE A 89 4.56 -17.91 -15.42
N PHE A 90 3.74 -17.19 -16.20
CA PHE A 90 2.68 -17.81 -16.98
C PHE A 90 3.30 -18.67 -18.09
N TYR A 91 3.11 -19.98 -18.03
CA TYR A 91 3.54 -20.91 -19.07
C TYR A 91 2.60 -20.77 -20.27
N TYR A 92 3.04 -20.08 -21.32
CA TYR A 92 2.37 -20.08 -22.62
C TYR A 92 2.87 -21.27 -23.46
N PRO A 93 2.02 -21.85 -24.34
CA PRO A 93 2.35 -23.05 -25.12
C PRO A 93 3.49 -22.90 -26.13
N ASN A 94 4.17 -21.75 -26.18
CA ASN A 94 5.18 -21.41 -27.18
C ASN A 94 6.59 -21.15 -26.60
N ASN A 95 6.87 -21.48 -25.32
CA ASN A 95 8.18 -21.32 -24.67
C ASN A 95 8.77 -19.89 -24.69
N VAL A 96 7.93 -18.86 -24.81
CA VAL A 96 8.37 -17.46 -24.67
C VAL A 96 8.22 -17.05 -23.21
N TYR A 97 9.34 -17.00 -22.50
CA TYR A 97 9.43 -16.53 -21.12
C TYR A 97 9.44 -15.00 -21.09
N TYR A 98 8.37 -14.39 -20.57
CA TYR A 98 8.43 -12.99 -20.15
C TYR A 98 8.86 -12.94 -18.68
N PRO A 99 9.97 -12.29 -18.34
CA PRO A 99 10.30 -12.04 -16.95
C PRO A 99 9.15 -11.23 -16.32
N ASN A 100 8.61 -11.74 -15.21
CA ASN A 100 7.61 -11.00 -14.47
C ASN A 100 8.30 -9.78 -13.82
N ASN A 101 7.93 -8.59 -14.29
CA ASN A 101 8.48 -7.32 -13.83
C ASN A 101 7.63 -6.69 -12.71
N VAL A 102 6.75 -7.48 -12.09
CA VAL A 102 5.81 -7.01 -11.06
C VAL A 102 6.22 -7.58 -9.70
N TYR A 103 6.62 -6.68 -8.82
CA TYR A 103 7.06 -7.00 -7.46
C TYR A 103 6.05 -6.49 -6.45
N TYR A 104 5.51 -7.39 -5.63
CA TYR A 104 4.60 -7.04 -4.55
C TYR A 104 5.37 -6.98 -3.24
N PRO A 105 5.40 -5.85 -2.52
CA PRO A 105 6.07 -5.79 -1.23
C PRO A 105 5.40 -6.75 -0.24
N ASN A 106 6.19 -7.41 0.60
CA ASN A 106 5.63 -8.16 1.71
C ASN A 106 4.97 -7.20 2.73
N ASN A 107 4.18 -7.75 3.65
CA ASN A 107 3.41 -6.94 4.61
C ASN A 107 4.29 -6.00 5.44
N ALA A 108 5.52 -6.43 5.80
CA ALA A 108 6.46 -5.64 6.57
C ALA A 108 6.95 -4.41 5.80
N LEU A 109 7.35 -4.60 4.54
CA LEU A 109 7.81 -3.53 3.66
C LEU A 109 6.67 -2.58 3.29
N LEU A 110 5.46 -3.11 3.08
CA LEU A 110 4.27 -2.29 2.85
C LEU A 110 3.94 -1.41 4.06
N LEU A 111 3.98 -1.97 5.27
CA LEU A 111 3.78 -1.23 6.51
C LEU A 111 4.82 -0.13 6.69
N GLU A 112 6.10 -0.46 6.52
CA GLU A 112 7.20 0.50 6.57
C GLU A 112 6.99 1.66 5.58
N SER A 113 6.61 1.33 4.35
CA SER A 113 6.30 2.31 3.31
C SER A 113 5.18 3.27 3.71
N PHE A 114 4.10 2.76 4.30
CA PHE A 114 2.96 3.58 4.71
C PHE A 114 3.35 4.53 5.84
N ILE A 115 4.02 4.01 6.87
CA ILE A 115 4.47 4.82 8.02
C ILE A 115 5.48 5.87 7.56
N ARG A 116 6.44 5.51 6.70
CA ARG A 116 7.39 6.48 6.15
C ARG A 116 6.66 7.60 5.41
N THR A 117 5.70 7.25 4.55
CA THR A 117 4.92 8.24 3.80
C THR A 117 4.17 9.15 4.77
N LEU A 118 3.49 8.58 5.75
CA LEU A 118 2.77 9.30 6.80
C LEU A 118 3.64 10.27 7.59
N LEU A 119 4.87 9.88 7.93
CA LEU A 119 5.80 10.72 8.70
C LEU A 119 6.39 11.86 7.86
N GLN A 120 6.51 11.68 6.55
CA GLN A 120 6.94 12.72 5.61
C GLN A 120 5.82 13.68 5.23
N ASP A 121 4.56 13.23 5.35
CA ASP A 121 3.42 14.00 4.87
C ASP A 121 2.98 15.13 5.82
N SER A 122 2.46 16.18 5.20
CA SER A 122 1.74 17.24 5.88
C SER A 122 0.49 16.72 6.58
N PRO A 123 0.10 17.29 7.72
CA PRO A 123 -1.18 16.98 8.36
C PRO A 123 -2.35 17.16 7.39
N GLY A 124 -3.26 16.18 7.36
CA GLY A 124 -4.39 16.19 6.46
C GLY A 124 -5.05 14.82 6.33
N PHE A 125 -6.20 14.79 5.67
CA PHE A 125 -7.03 13.60 5.57
C PHE A 125 -6.31 12.39 4.95
N TRP A 126 -5.44 12.60 3.96
CA TRP A 126 -4.65 11.52 3.39
C TRP A 126 -3.68 10.88 4.42
N ARG A 127 -3.04 11.70 5.25
CA ARG A 127 -2.16 11.22 6.32
C ARG A 127 -2.96 10.42 7.36
N ASP A 128 -4.15 10.90 7.72
CA ASP A 128 -5.03 10.19 8.67
C ASP A 128 -5.51 8.85 8.11
N LEU A 129 -5.78 8.79 6.80
CA LEU A 129 -6.10 7.54 6.11
C LEU A 129 -4.91 6.56 6.11
N LEU A 130 -3.70 7.04 5.84
CA LEU A 130 -2.49 6.22 5.92
C LEU A 130 -2.28 5.66 7.33
N GLU A 131 -2.55 6.45 8.37
CA GLU A 131 -2.52 5.99 9.75
C GLU A 131 -3.53 4.85 9.97
N ALA A 132 -4.78 5.10 9.59
CA ALA A 132 -5.85 4.14 9.74
C ALA A 132 -5.53 2.83 8.99
N TRP A 133 -5.03 2.90 7.76
CA TRP A 133 -4.67 1.71 6.98
C TRP A 133 -3.47 0.96 7.56
N SER A 134 -2.46 1.68 8.07
CA SER A 134 -1.29 1.07 8.70
C SER A 134 -1.70 0.21 9.91
N ILE A 135 -2.59 0.72 10.75
CA ILE A 135 -2.99 0.05 12.00
C ILE A 135 -4.14 -0.94 11.80
N SER A 136 -5.23 -0.54 11.13
CA SER A 136 -6.42 -1.39 11.00
C SER A 136 -6.25 -2.48 9.95
N TYR A 137 -5.71 -2.13 8.77
CA TYR A 137 -5.62 -3.05 7.66
C TYR A 137 -4.32 -3.86 7.71
N ILE A 138 -3.17 -3.20 7.59
CA ILE A 138 -1.89 -3.92 7.50
C ILE A 138 -1.57 -4.61 8.82
N TYR A 139 -1.50 -3.85 9.92
CA TYR A 139 -1.24 -4.48 11.22
C TYR A 139 -2.39 -5.39 11.61
N GLY A 140 -3.62 -4.87 11.73
CA GLY A 140 -4.79 -5.56 12.24
C GLY A 140 -5.30 -6.73 11.40
N ILE A 141 -5.70 -6.49 10.15
CA ILE A 141 -6.32 -7.50 9.29
C ILE A 141 -5.27 -8.49 8.73
N LEU A 142 -4.10 -8.02 8.30
CA LEU A 142 -3.05 -8.92 7.78
C LEU A 142 -2.24 -9.62 8.88
N MET A 143 -2.64 -9.49 10.15
CA MET A 143 -2.06 -10.21 11.28
C MET A 143 -0.54 -10.10 11.39
N VAL A 144 -0.01 -8.92 11.07
CA VAL A 144 1.42 -8.66 11.14
C VAL A 144 1.88 -8.64 12.61
N GLU A 145 3.01 -9.29 12.89
CA GLU A 145 3.60 -9.40 14.23
C GLU A 145 4.02 -8.04 14.82
N ASP A 146 3.94 -7.90 16.14
CA ASP A 146 4.39 -6.69 16.87
C ASP A 146 5.89 -6.41 16.68
N THR A 147 6.67 -7.45 16.38
CA THR A 147 8.12 -7.43 16.16
C THR A 147 8.52 -7.10 14.73
N VAL A 148 7.56 -6.96 13.80
CA VAL A 148 7.82 -6.88 12.36
C VAL A 148 8.79 -5.76 11.94
N LEU A 149 8.79 -4.65 12.67
CA LEU A 149 9.63 -3.48 12.38
C LEU A 149 10.83 -3.37 13.34
N ASN A 150 11.16 -4.42 14.10
CA ASN A 150 12.34 -4.43 14.97
C ASN A 150 13.64 -4.22 14.19
N SER A 151 13.74 -4.82 13.00
CA SER A 151 14.87 -4.72 12.09
C SER A 151 14.79 -3.51 11.14
N CYS A 152 13.77 -2.64 11.27
CA CYS A 152 13.68 -1.43 10.47
C CYS A 152 14.82 -0.48 10.81
N GLU A 153 15.54 0.00 9.79
CA GLU A 153 16.69 0.89 9.94
C GLU A 153 16.32 2.27 10.48
N ARG A 154 15.07 2.72 10.23
CA ARG A 154 14.60 4.04 10.66
C ARG A 154 13.91 3.96 12.01
N ASP A 155 14.59 4.47 13.03
CA ASP A 155 14.07 4.52 14.40
C ASP A 155 12.72 5.26 14.50
N SER A 156 12.51 6.32 13.71
CA SER A 156 11.24 7.07 13.70
C SER A 156 10.04 6.20 13.30
N ILE A 157 10.23 5.28 12.36
CA ILE A 157 9.19 4.34 11.92
C ILE A 157 8.88 3.35 13.05
N ARG A 158 9.93 2.78 13.65
CA ARG A 158 9.79 1.81 14.75
C ARG A 158 9.13 2.42 15.99
N LEU A 159 9.53 3.64 16.36
CA LEU A 159 8.97 4.36 17.50
C LEU A 159 7.50 4.68 17.28
N TRP A 160 7.15 5.22 16.12
CA TRP A 160 5.76 5.52 15.77
C TRP A 160 4.89 4.25 15.85
N PHE A 161 5.36 3.15 15.27
CA PHE A 161 4.62 1.89 15.27
C PHE A 161 4.40 1.35 16.69
N ASN A 162 5.47 1.28 17.49
CA ASN A 162 5.41 0.81 18.87
C ASN A 162 4.46 1.67 19.73
N GLU A 163 4.47 2.99 19.53
CA GLU A 163 3.54 3.90 20.20
C GLU A 163 2.09 3.60 19.81
N LYS A 164 1.80 3.47 18.51
CA LYS A 164 0.43 3.25 18.01
C LYS A 164 -0.17 1.93 18.45
N ILE A 165 0.61 0.85 18.49
CA ILE A 165 0.15 -0.45 18.98
C ILE A 165 0.24 -0.57 20.52
N ARG A 166 0.71 0.48 21.20
CA ARG A 166 0.95 0.53 22.65
C ARG A 166 1.85 -0.60 23.14
N ARG A 167 2.88 -0.90 22.37
CA ARG A 167 3.85 -1.96 22.70
C ARG A 167 4.54 -1.64 24.03
N GLY A 168 4.48 -2.57 24.98
CA GLY A 168 5.02 -2.38 26.33
C GLY A 168 4.09 -1.60 27.30
N LYS A 169 2.91 -1.15 26.85
CA LYS A 169 1.87 -0.52 27.68
C LYS A 169 0.54 -1.20 27.42
N SER A 170 0.31 -2.32 28.10
CA SER A 170 -0.88 -3.19 28.02
C SER A 170 -1.29 -3.72 26.63
N GLY A 171 -0.64 -3.29 25.54
CA GLY A 171 -0.79 -3.82 24.18
C GLY A 171 -2.20 -3.67 23.59
N LEU A 172 -2.30 -3.81 22.28
CA LEU A 172 -3.58 -4.18 21.67
C LEU A 172 -3.73 -5.71 21.90
N ASP A 173 -4.66 -6.15 22.75
CA ASP A 173 -4.93 -7.59 22.88
C ASP A 173 -5.62 -8.08 21.60
N ARG A 174 -4.85 -8.75 20.74
CA ARG A 174 -5.33 -9.31 19.46
C ARG A 174 -5.79 -10.76 19.60
N THR A 175 -5.65 -11.35 20.79
CA THR A 175 -6.02 -12.75 21.09
C THR A 175 -7.43 -12.92 21.65
N THR A 176 -8.12 -11.84 22.05
CA THR A 176 -9.49 -11.88 22.56
C THR A 176 -10.57 -11.56 21.50
N VAL A 177 -10.58 -12.34 20.42
CA VAL A 177 -11.84 -12.64 19.71
C VAL A 177 -12.10 -14.14 19.81
N SER A 178 -12.34 -14.62 21.03
CA SER A 178 -12.95 -15.94 21.24
C SER A 178 -14.32 -15.77 21.88
N LYS A 179 -15.35 -16.17 21.11
CA LYS A 179 -16.69 -16.61 21.50
C LYS A 179 -17.49 -15.66 22.42
N ARG A 180 -18.53 -15.04 21.84
CA ARG A 180 -19.82 -14.91 22.55
C ARG A 180 -20.28 -16.32 22.92
N VAL A 181 -19.88 -16.82 24.09
CA VAL A 181 -20.56 -17.94 24.74
C VAL A 181 -21.93 -17.41 25.13
N GLY A 182 -22.95 -17.94 24.47
CA GLY A 182 -24.34 -17.62 24.75
C GLY A 182 -24.63 -17.78 26.25
N LYS A 183 -25.36 -16.80 26.77
CA LYS A 183 -25.98 -16.82 28.09
C LYS A 183 -26.95 -18.00 28.14
N GLY A 184 -26.49 -19.16 28.57
CA GLY A 184 -27.33 -20.30 28.92
C GLY A 184 -27.87 -20.08 30.33
N GLN A 185 -29.16 -19.81 30.43
CA GLN A 185 -29.88 -19.61 31.68
C GLN A 185 -29.74 -20.82 32.63
N THR A 186 -29.64 -20.49 33.91
CA THR A 186 -29.95 -21.34 35.06
C THR A 186 -31.26 -22.11 34.88
N LEU A 187 -31.25 -23.42 35.16
CA LEU A 187 -32.41 -24.14 35.65
C LEU A 187 -31.97 -25.16 36.70
N THR A 188 -32.27 -24.81 37.95
CA THR A 188 -32.32 -25.68 39.12
C THR A 188 -33.32 -26.82 38.93
N LYS A 189 -32.93 -28.05 39.26
CA LYS A 189 -33.67 -28.95 40.17
C LYS A 189 -32.77 -30.07 40.64
#